data_AF-A0A7R9L9D9-F1
#
_entry.id   AF-A0A7R9L9D9-F1
#
_cell.length_a   1.000
_cell.length_b   1.000
_cell.length_c   1.000
_cell.angle_alpha   90.00
_cell.angle_beta   90.00
_cell.angle_gamma   90.00
#
_symmetry.space_group_name_H-M   'P 1'
#
loop_
_entity.id
_entity.type
_entity.pdbx_description
1 polymer ?
#
loop_
_entity_poly.entity_id
_entity_poly.type
_entity_poly.pdbx_seq_one_letter_code
_entity_poly.pdbx_strand_id
1 'polypeptide(L)'
;MPVVILAPNDDMLDKLKSNMEEVQARGGELFVFADENSGIVAKERQHVVYVPTRSLWDTIIITPIIAIVITTTHMYLKQLQEMKEKF
;
A
#
# COMPACT_ATOMS: atom_id res chain seq x y z
N MET A 1 -9.29 9.06 1.12
CA MET A 1 -8.45 8.63 -0.02
C MET A 1 -7.92 7.25 0.32
N PRO A 2 -8.27 6.20 -0.44
CA PRO A 2 -7.81 4.84 -0.16
C PRO A 2 -6.33 4.69 -0.56
N VAL A 3 -5.55 4.05 0.30
CA VAL A 3 -4.12 3.78 0.08
C VAL A 3 -3.89 2.28 0.14
N VAL A 4 -3.25 1.74 -0.89
CA VAL A 4 -2.91 0.32 -1.00
C VAL A 4 -1.45 0.15 -0.62
N ILE A 5 -1.16 -0.77 0.30
CA ILE A 5 0.18 -1.01 0.84
C ILE A 5 0.52 -2.49 0.74
N LEU A 6 1.74 -2.77 0.32
CA LEU A 6 2.40 -4.06 0.48
C LEU A 6 3.30 -3.99 1.71
N ALA A 7 3.15 -4.95 2.62
CA ALA A 7 3.93 -5.03 3.85
C ALA A 7 4.62 -6.40 3.95
N PRO A 8 5.72 -6.60 3.21
CA PRO A 8 6.59 -7.76 3.40
C PRO A 8 7.25 -7.72 4.79
N ASN A 9 7.66 -8.89 5.29
CA ASN A 9 8.36 -9.00 6.58
C ASN A 9 9.87 -8.77 6.40
N ASP A 10 10.25 -7.52 6.13
CA ASP A 10 11.64 -7.09 5.90
C ASP A 10 12.00 -5.82 6.69
N ASP A 11 13.22 -5.31 6.50
CA ASP A 11 13.76 -4.12 7.19
C ASP A 11 12.94 -2.83 6.93
N MET A 12 12.06 -2.81 5.93
CA MET A 12 11.21 -1.65 5.63
C MET A 12 9.88 -1.67 6.37
N LEU A 13 9.49 -2.80 6.97
CA LEU A 13 8.21 -2.99 7.64
C LEU A 13 7.93 -1.92 8.71
N ASP A 14 8.94 -1.54 9.50
CA ASP A 14 8.77 -0.53 10.55
C ASP A 14 8.51 0.88 9.98
N LYS A 15 9.11 1.21 8.83
CA LYS A 15 8.83 2.47 8.13
C LYS A 15 7.41 2.45 7.55
N LEU A 16 7.00 1.31 6.99
CA LEU A 16 5.64 1.14 6.47
C LEU A 16 4.59 1.28 7.56
N LYS A 17 4.85 0.77 8.78
CA LYS A 17 3.99 0.97 9.95
C LYS A 17 3.80 2.46 10.28
N SER A 18 4.88 3.23 10.31
CA SER A 18 4.79 4.68 10.52
C SER A 18 3.97 5.38 9.43
N ASN A 19 4.13 5.00 8.17
CA ASN A 19 3.36 5.58 7.06
C ASN A 19 1.86 5.21 7.15
N MET A 20 1.55 3.97 7.57
CA MET A 20 0.17 3.53 7.82
C MET A 20 -0.49 4.37 8.92
N GLU A 21 0.23 4.66 10.01
CA GLU A 21 -0.26 5.51 11.09
C GLU A 21 -0.52 6.94 10.62
N GLU A 22 0.34 7.52 9.77
CA GLU A 22 0.10 8.84 9.19
C GLU A 22 -1.17 8.88 8.33
N VAL A 23 -1.37 7.87 7.48
CA VAL A 23 -2.58 7.77 6.65
C VAL A 23 -3.82 7.63 7.51
N GLN A 24 -3.78 6.80 8.56
CA GLN A 24 -4.89 6.65 9.51
C GLN A 24 -5.18 7.94 10.28
N ALA A 25 -4.13 8.66 10.72
CA ALA A 25 -4.27 9.94 11.44
C ALA A 25 -4.98 11.02 10.60
N ARG A 26 -4.86 10.93 9.27
CA ARG A 26 -5.56 11.82 8.32
C ARG A 26 -6.96 11.30 7.92
N GLY A 27 -7.43 10.21 8.53
CA GLY A 27 -8.71 9.58 8.21
C GLY A 27 -8.72 8.83 6.87
N GLY A 28 -7.54 8.45 6.37
CA GLY A 28 -7.40 7.61 5.19
C GLY A 28 -7.85 6.16 5.43
N GLU A 29 -8.11 5.44 4.35
CA GLU A 29 -8.52 4.03 4.40
C GLU A 29 -7.39 3.19 3.81
N LEU A 30 -7.01 2.11 4.50
CA LEU A 30 -5.86 1.29 4.15
C LEU A 30 -6.30 -0.09 3.64
N PHE A 31 -5.70 -0.52 2.54
CA PHE A 31 -5.76 -1.89 2.03
C PHE A 31 -4.36 -2.47 2.06
N VAL A 32 -4.09 -3.36 3.00
CA VAL A 32 -2.75 -3.84 3.31
C VAL A 32 -2.63 -5.32 2.96
N PHE A 33 -1.71 -5.64 2.07
CA PHE A 33 -1.29 -7.01 1.80
C PHE A 33 -0.05 -7.27 2.64
N ALA A 34 -0.24 -7.94 3.78
CA ALA A 34 0.78 -8.13 4.78
C ALA A 34 1.32 -9.55 4.72
N ASP A 35 2.62 -9.72 4.88
CA ASP A 35 3.19 -11.04 5.14
C ASP A 35 2.58 -11.62 6.43
N GLU A 36 2.27 -12.92 6.44
CA GLU A 36 1.66 -13.61 7.59
C GLU A 36 2.50 -13.50 8.88
N ASN A 37 3.81 -13.31 8.75
CA ASN A 37 4.77 -13.16 9.85
C ASN A 37 5.15 -11.69 10.14
N SER A 38 4.53 -10.71 9.49
CA SER A 38 4.80 -9.27 9.70
C SER A 38 4.30 -8.71 11.05
N GLY A 39 3.42 -9.43 11.74
CA GLY A 39 2.80 -8.97 12.98
C GLY A 39 1.89 -7.74 12.81
N ILE A 40 1.51 -7.40 11.57
CA ILE A 40 0.47 -6.40 11.31
C ILE A 40 -0.87 -6.96 11.76
N VAL A 41 -1.67 -6.16 12.45
CA VAL A 41 -3.02 -6.52 12.89
C VAL A 41 -4.00 -5.54 12.27
N ALA A 42 -5.12 -6.04 11.75
CA ALA A 42 -6.19 -5.21 11.22
C ALA A 42 -6.76 -4.29 12.32
N LYS A 43 -6.95 -3.02 11.97
CA LYS A 43 -7.51 -1.96 12.81
C LYS A 43 -8.71 -1.32 12.11
N GLU A 44 -9.37 -0.40 12.79
CA GLU A 44 -10.42 0.40 12.19
C GLU A 44 -9.90 1.08 10.91
N ARG A 45 -10.66 0.96 9.80
CA ARG A 45 -10.32 1.52 8.48
C ARG A 45 -9.04 0.93 7.86
N GLN A 46 -8.62 -0.26 8.31
CA GLN A 46 -7.51 -1.02 7.77
C GLN A 46 -7.95 -2.44 7.40
N HIS A 47 -7.99 -2.72 6.11
CA HIS A 47 -8.34 -4.03 5.55
C HIS A 47 -7.05 -4.79 5.28
N VAL A 48 -6.78 -5.84 6.06
CA VAL A 48 -5.52 -6.61 5.96
C VAL A 48 -5.78 -7.97 5.33
N VAL A 49 -5.02 -8.28 4.29
CA VAL A 49 -4.96 -9.60 3.66
C VAL A 49 -3.58 -10.18 3.95
N TYR A 50 -3.55 -11.29 4.70
CA TYR A 50 -2.30 -11.98 5.02
C TYR A 50 -1.87 -12.87 3.84
N VAL A 51 -0.61 -12.71 3.43
CA VAL A 51 0.03 -13.41 2.32
C VAL A 51 1.10 -14.35 2.89
N PRO A 52 1.10 -15.65 2.52
CA PRO A 52 2.09 -16.60 3.01
C PRO A 52 3.52 -16.29 2.53
N THR A 53 4.50 -16.33 3.43
CA THR A 53 5.88 -15.82 3.23
C THR A 53 6.68 -16.50 2.13
N ARG A 54 6.28 -17.70 1.68
CA ARG A 54 7.21 -18.66 1.06
C ARG A 54 6.82 -19.25 -0.28
N SER A 55 5.95 -18.60 -1.03
CA SER A 55 5.67 -19.06 -2.38
C SER A 55 6.18 -18.02 -3.38
N LEU A 56 6.90 -18.49 -4.41
CA LEU A 56 7.49 -17.79 -5.57
C LEU A 56 6.53 -16.89 -6.40
N TRP A 57 5.43 -16.43 -5.82
CA TRP A 57 4.31 -15.70 -6.41
C TRP A 57 4.52 -14.17 -6.27
N ASP A 58 5.31 -13.73 -5.29
CA ASP A 58 5.53 -12.32 -4.98
C ASP A 58 6.41 -11.60 -6.02
N THR A 59 7.44 -12.25 -6.56
CA THR A 59 8.41 -11.57 -7.45
C THR A 59 7.93 -11.44 -8.90
N ILE A 60 7.24 -12.43 -9.46
CA ILE A 60 6.96 -12.49 -10.91
C ILE A 60 5.57 -11.96 -11.27
N ILE A 61 4.56 -12.11 -10.40
CA ILE A 61 3.17 -11.76 -10.73
C ILE A 61 2.66 -10.58 -9.88
N ILE A 62 2.89 -10.61 -8.56
CA ILE A 62 2.31 -9.60 -7.66
C ILE A 62 3.09 -8.27 -7.72
N THR A 63 4.43 -8.32 -7.76
CA THR A 63 5.27 -7.11 -7.90
C THR A 63 4.91 -6.24 -9.13
N PRO A 64 4.78 -6.77 -10.36
CA PRO A 64 4.46 -5.93 -11.52
C PRO A 64 3.03 -5.38 -11.49
N ILE A 65 2.04 -6.15 -11.02
CA ILE A 65 0.65 -5.68 -10.92
C ILE A 65 0.57 -4.49 -9.96
N ILE A 66 1.29 -4.58 -8.84
CA ILE A 66 1.27 -3.51 -7.84
C ILE A 66 2.07 -2.29 -8.32
N ALA A 67 3.20 -2.49 -9.01
CA ALA A 67 3.90 -1.41 -9.68
C ALA A 67 3.00 -0.67 -10.69
N ILE A 68 2.17 -1.39 -11.46
CA ILE A 68 1.21 -0.80 -12.41
C ILE A 68 0.12 0.00 -11.67
N VAL A 69 -0.44 -0.52 -10.58
CA VAL A 69 -1.49 0.18 -9.83
C VAL A 69 -0.95 1.46 -9.20
N ILE A 70 0.24 1.41 -8.61
CA ILE A 70 0.89 2.59 -7.99
C ILE A 70 1.23 3.64 -9.05
N THR A 71 1.85 3.25 -10.15
CA THR A 71 2.22 4.17 -11.24
C THR A 71 0.99 4.80 -11.89
N THR A 72 -0.05 4.01 -12.18
CA THR A 72 -1.31 4.53 -12.75
C THR A 72 -1.98 5.53 -11.81
N THR A 73 -2.02 5.24 -10.51
CA THR A 73 -2.61 6.14 -9.51
C THR A 73 -1.81 7.43 -9.39
N HIS A 74 -0.48 7.34 -9.34
CA HIS A 74 0.40 8.51 -9.30
C HIS A 74 0.25 9.38 -10.56
N MET A 75 0.19 8.77 -11.75
CA MET A 75 0.04 9.48 -13.02
C MET A 75 -1.31 10.22 -13.11
N TYR A 76 -2.39 9.59 -12.64
CA TYR A 76 -3.71 10.21 -12.58
C TYR A 76 -3.76 11.41 -11.64
N LEU A 77 -3.14 11.29 -10.45
CA LEU A 77 -3.05 12.40 -9.50
C LEU A 77 -2.26 13.58 -10.07
N LYS A 78 -1.16 13.31 -10.79
CA LYS A 78 -0.38 14.33 -11.47
C LYS A 78 -1.20 15.05 -12.55
N GLN A 79 -1.95 14.33 -13.37
CA GLN A 79 -2.85 14.92 -14.36
C GLN A 79 -3.92 15.82 -13.72
N LEU A 80 -4.50 15.39 -12.59
CA LEU A 80 -5.46 16.20 -11.84
C LEU A 80 -4.84 17.49 -11.28
N GLN A 81 -3.57 17.46 -10.86
CA GLN A 81 -2.85 18.65 -10.42
C GLN A 81 -2.59 19.60 -11.59
N GLU A 82 -2.10 19.09 -12.72
CA GLU A 82 -1.85 19.90 -13.92
C GLU A 82 -3.14 20.52 -14.49
N MET A 83 -4.27 19.82 -14.38
CA MET A 83 -5.58 20.38 -14.72
C MET A 83 -5.99 21.50 -13.77
N LYS A 84 -5.75 21.34 -12.46
CA LYS A 84 -6.04 22.39 -11.46
C LYS A 84 -5.13 23.60 -11.55
N GLU A 85 -3.93 23.48 -12.11
CA GLU A 85 -3.02 24.62 -12.33
C GLU A 85 -3.34 25.39 -13.63
N LYS A 86 -4.08 24.79 -14.55
CA LYS A 86 -4.52 25.42 -15.81
C LYS A 86 -5.87 26.15 -15.71
N PHE A 87 -6.57 26.03 -14.59
CA PHE A 87 -7.82 26.73 -14.28
C PHE A 87 -7.65 27.58 -13.02
#